data_AF-A0A0L6WIL8-F1
#
_entry.id   AF-A0A0L6WIL8-F1
#
_cell.length_a   1.000
_cell.length_b   1.000
_cell.length_c   1.000
_cell.angle_alpha   90.00
_cell.angle_beta   90.00
_cell.angle_gamma   90.00
#
_symmetry.space_group_name_H-M   'P 1'
#
loop_
_entity.id
_entity.type
_entity.pdbx_description
1 polymer ?
#
loop_
_entity_poly.entity_id
_entity_poly.type
_entity_poly.pdbx_seq_one_letter_code
_entity_poly.pdbx_strand_id
1 'polypeptide(L)'
;MDSNDTDTLLALVASLLTEKRPDPDTILEALVQCDGDVEAAANLLNGKADIKTKKRKRVGLETWLEKSSKSPRISSDGPSTQEESRNKPPSSSTHTRLLPVVDLMSVLQPPPSPTKKKLVQLPPLLLINPDMVAENTPCTLHLSVLPPELACKLFYTMIAASRSWSRNKWWLFDRVVESPHRTSFFAREGSGPMQEAAQHWYNGRMTDPPSAFPFAMEEACEIVERVVNEQLKRRQRFPLEWGAGDTDGAWRANVAASNCYEGSKESVGFHSDQLTYLGPYPTIASLSLGTQRIFSLREVIPADEVNDRKARTFNIPLPHNSLTIMHASCQERFKHSIPPQQAIDLFRPAFPETPGADIQSSNCRINITFRFYRPDFTPSCTPRCKCGIPTILRPDMKNRSDGKSDRYWWSCYAGAQNDGKGCKFWKVMDMKAEGRGSDFHS
;
A
#
# COMPACT_ATOMS: atom_id res chain seq x y z
N MET A 1 21.35 3.32 0.78
CA MET A 1 21.31 2.37 1.91
C MET A 1 19.86 2.03 2.15
N ASP A 2 19.47 0.93 1.52
CA ASP A 2 18.11 0.58 1.17
C ASP A 2 17.26 0.30 2.40
N SER A 3 16.28 1.18 2.63
CA SER A 3 15.18 0.93 3.55
C SER A 3 14.16 0.08 2.81
N ASN A 4 14.47 -1.20 2.61
CA ASN A 4 13.47 -2.17 2.14
C ASN A 4 12.36 -2.26 3.19
N ASP A 5 11.10 -2.19 2.74
CA ASP A 5 9.92 -2.30 3.61
C ASP A 5 9.89 -3.69 4.27
N THR A 6 9.30 -3.83 5.45
CA THR A 6 9.32 -5.09 6.23
C THR A 6 8.74 -6.25 5.42
N ASP A 7 7.69 -6.00 4.64
CA ASP A 7 7.09 -6.99 3.74
C ASP A 7 8.03 -7.40 2.59
N THR A 8 8.90 -6.47 2.17
CA THR A 8 9.94 -6.73 1.18
C THR A 8 11.04 -7.61 1.79
N LEU A 9 11.49 -7.31 3.01
CA LEU A 9 12.47 -8.14 3.72
C LEU A 9 11.93 -9.55 4.00
N LEU A 10 10.68 -9.67 4.43
CA LEU A 10 10.00 -10.95 4.65
C LEU A 10 9.88 -11.76 3.35
N ALA A 11 9.50 -11.12 2.25
CA ALA A 11 9.43 -11.75 0.93
C ALA A 11 10.82 -12.19 0.43
N LEU A 12 11.84 -11.36 0.65
CA LEU A 12 13.22 -11.62 0.29
C LEU A 12 13.78 -12.83 1.06
N VAL A 13 13.62 -12.89 2.38
CA VAL A 13 14.09 -14.06 3.16
C VAL A 13 13.34 -15.31 2.77
N ALA A 14 12.01 -15.22 2.66
CA ALA A 14 11.19 -16.34 2.22
C ALA A 14 11.54 -16.84 0.80
N SER A 15 12.15 -15.99 -0.04
CA SER A 15 12.56 -16.36 -1.39
C SER A 15 13.82 -17.22 -1.44
N LEU A 16 14.64 -17.18 -0.38
CA LEU A 16 15.93 -17.87 -0.23
C LEU A 16 15.84 -19.15 0.61
N LEU A 17 14.63 -19.53 1.06
CA LEU A 17 14.42 -20.76 1.84
C LEU A 17 14.33 -21.98 0.94
N THR A 18 15.06 -23.04 1.28
CA THR A 18 15.15 -24.29 0.51
C THR A 18 14.07 -25.31 0.88
N GLU A 19 13.45 -25.17 2.05
CA GLU A 19 12.39 -26.05 2.55
C GLU A 19 11.08 -25.30 2.91
N LYS A 20 10.08 -26.05 3.41
CA LYS A 20 8.72 -25.62 3.72
C LYS A 20 8.70 -24.25 4.39
N ARG A 21 7.97 -23.31 3.75
CA ARG A 21 7.88 -21.90 4.14
C ARG A 21 7.45 -21.76 5.62
N PRO A 22 8.31 -21.25 6.52
CA PRO A 22 7.94 -20.93 7.88
C PRO A 22 6.85 -19.86 7.90
N ASP A 23 6.15 -19.74 9.02
CA ASP A 23 5.21 -18.64 9.23
C ASP A 23 5.93 -17.28 9.18
N PRO A 24 5.22 -16.20 8.80
CA PRO A 24 5.82 -14.88 8.68
C PRO A 24 6.47 -14.35 9.97
N ASP A 25 6.00 -14.77 11.16
CA ASP A 25 6.55 -14.33 12.44
C ASP A 25 7.93 -14.95 12.69
N THR A 26 8.12 -16.23 12.31
CA THR A 26 9.43 -16.91 12.35
C THR A 26 10.45 -16.26 11.41
N ILE A 27 10.02 -15.81 10.23
CA ILE A 27 10.88 -15.11 9.27
C ILE A 27 11.24 -13.71 9.80
N LEU A 28 10.27 -13.03 10.42
CA LEU A 28 10.50 -11.73 11.05
C LEU A 28 11.50 -11.84 12.21
N GLU A 29 11.40 -12.88 13.04
CA GLU A 29 12.33 -13.12 14.13
C GLU A 29 13.76 -13.38 13.62
N ALA A 30 13.91 -14.14 12.54
CA ALA A 30 15.21 -14.36 11.90
C ALA A 30 15.80 -13.07 11.32
N LEU A 31 14.98 -12.22 10.70
CA LEU A 31 15.38 -10.89 10.24
C LEU A 31 15.80 -9.97 11.39
N VAL A 32 15.09 -10.01 12.52
CA VAL A 32 15.45 -9.26 13.72
C VAL A 32 16.77 -9.75 14.31
N GLN A 33 17.02 -11.07 14.30
CA GLN A 33 18.29 -11.66 14.77
C GLN A 33 19.48 -11.34 13.85
N CYS A 34 19.22 -11.05 12.58
CA CYS A 34 20.24 -10.77 11.57
C CYS A 34 20.29 -9.28 11.19
N ASP A 35 19.76 -8.38 12.02
CA ASP A 35 19.76 -6.93 11.80
C ASP A 35 19.19 -6.48 10.43
N GLY A 36 18.24 -7.24 9.88
CA GLY A 36 17.61 -6.98 8.58
C GLY A 36 18.40 -7.51 7.37
N ASP A 37 19.50 -8.24 7.60
CA ASP A 37 20.22 -8.97 6.56
C ASP A 37 19.41 -10.19 6.11
N VAL A 38 19.05 -10.16 4.83
CA VAL A 38 18.20 -11.14 4.17
C VAL A 38 18.91 -12.48 3.98
N GLU A 39 20.18 -12.47 3.60
CA GLU A 39 20.93 -13.70 3.31
C GLU A 39 21.29 -14.41 4.61
N ALA A 40 21.70 -13.64 5.63
CA ALA A 40 21.97 -14.18 6.95
C ALA A 40 20.71 -14.80 7.59
N ALA A 41 19.55 -14.12 7.49
CA ALA A 41 18.28 -14.64 7.99
C ALA A 41 17.83 -15.91 7.26
N ALA A 42 18.02 -15.99 5.93
CA ALA A 42 17.68 -17.17 5.15
C ALA A 42 18.59 -18.37 5.48
N ASN A 43 19.89 -18.14 5.63
CA ASN A 43 20.86 -19.17 6.04
C ASN A 43 20.55 -19.70 7.44
N LEU A 44 20.15 -18.82 8.37
CA LEU A 44 19.74 -19.19 9.72
C LEU A 44 18.47 -20.06 9.75
N LEU A 45 17.53 -19.81 8.83
CA LEU A 45 16.30 -20.58 8.70
C LEU A 45 16.53 -21.92 7.98
N ASN A 46 17.37 -21.96 6.95
CA ASN A 46 17.75 -23.19 6.25
C ASN A 46 18.60 -24.13 7.14
N GLY A 47 19.43 -23.58 8.02
CA GLY A 47 20.26 -24.36 8.95
C GLY A 47 19.50 -24.97 10.15
N LYS A 48 18.24 -24.59 10.39
CA LYS A 48 17.41 -25.06 11.52
C LYS A 48 16.66 -26.37 11.24
N ALA A 49 16.85 -27.00 10.08
CA ALA A 49 16.13 -28.22 9.68
C ALA A 49 16.37 -29.45 10.59
N ASP A 50 17.29 -29.41 11.57
CA ASP A 50 17.71 -30.60 12.33
C ASP A 50 17.58 -30.54 13.86
N ILE A 51 16.67 -29.73 14.42
CA ILE A 51 16.39 -29.76 15.86
C ILE A 51 14.91 -30.07 16.15
N LYS A 52 14.67 -31.33 16.56
CA LYS A 52 13.40 -31.82 17.07
C LYS A 52 12.81 -30.92 18.15
N THR A 53 11.53 -30.60 17.96
CA THR A 53 10.58 -29.94 18.86
C THR A 53 10.85 -30.08 20.36
N LYS A 54 10.98 -28.94 21.06
CA LYS A 54 10.62 -28.82 22.48
C LYS A 54 9.57 -27.71 22.65
N LYS A 55 8.32 -28.14 22.88
CA LYS A 55 7.24 -27.31 23.44
C LYS A 55 7.78 -26.52 24.64
N ARG A 56 7.59 -25.20 24.67
CA ARG A 56 7.81 -24.40 25.88
C ARG A 56 6.55 -23.60 26.23
N LYS A 57 6.13 -23.79 27.48
CA LYS A 57 4.96 -23.22 28.17
C LYS A 57 4.91 -21.69 28.07
N ARG A 58 3.70 -21.14 27.93
CA ARG A 58 3.34 -19.74 28.23
C ARG A 58 3.92 -19.33 29.59
N VAL A 59 4.66 -18.22 29.62
CA VAL A 59 5.03 -17.53 30.85
C VAL A 59 4.27 -16.21 30.87
N GLY A 60 3.50 -16.00 31.94
CA GLY A 60 2.62 -14.85 32.15
C GLY A 60 3.36 -13.61 32.62
N LEU A 61 2.64 -12.49 32.55
CA LEU A 61 3.08 -11.12 32.84
C LEU A 61 3.50 -10.93 34.32
N GLU A 62 3.13 -11.85 35.22
CA GLU A 62 3.44 -11.73 36.66
C GLU A 62 4.93 -11.94 37.00
N THR A 63 5.71 -12.64 36.17
CA THR A 63 7.12 -12.96 36.52
C THR A 63 8.11 -11.81 36.24
N TRP A 64 7.67 -10.77 35.54
CA TRP A 64 8.51 -9.61 35.20
C TRP A 64 8.45 -8.49 36.26
N LEU A 65 7.43 -8.50 37.12
CA LEU A 65 7.17 -7.43 38.10
C LEU A 65 7.87 -7.60 39.45
N GLU A 66 8.51 -8.73 39.75
CA GLU A 66 9.02 -9.02 41.11
C GLU A 66 10.55 -9.03 41.30
N LYS A 67 11.36 -8.59 40.33
CA LYS A 67 12.82 -8.46 40.54
C LYS A 67 13.31 -7.01 40.49
N SER A 68 12.90 -6.25 41.49
CA SER A 68 13.68 -5.15 42.05
C SER A 68 13.69 -5.27 43.56
N SER A 69 14.81 -5.74 44.11
CA SER A 69 15.42 -5.30 45.37
C SER A 69 16.25 -6.40 46.02
N LYS A 70 17.37 -5.95 46.62
CA LYS A 70 18.21 -6.58 47.65
C LYS A 70 19.44 -7.38 47.18
N SER A 71 20.59 -6.72 47.36
CA SER A 71 21.87 -7.33 47.72
C SER A 71 21.74 -8.17 49.00
N PRO A 72 22.64 -9.16 49.20
CA PRO A 72 23.44 -9.12 50.42
C PRO A 72 24.91 -9.57 50.24
N ARG A 73 25.69 -9.24 51.26
CA ARG A 73 27.13 -9.46 51.49
C ARG A 73 27.31 -10.53 52.59
N ILE A 74 28.46 -11.24 52.57
CA ILE A 74 29.20 -11.90 53.70
C ILE A 74 28.58 -13.24 54.20
N SER A 75 29.25 -14.36 54.55
CA SER A 75 30.64 -14.85 54.76
C SER A 75 30.63 -16.39 54.95
N SER A 76 31.76 -17.09 54.73
CA SER A 76 32.32 -18.07 55.71
C SER A 76 33.74 -18.59 55.34
N ASP A 77 34.66 -18.40 56.30
CA ASP A 77 35.72 -19.28 56.86
C ASP A 77 36.83 -20.00 56.04
N GLY A 78 38.05 -19.44 56.11
CA GLY A 78 39.35 -19.96 56.64
C GLY A 78 40.06 -21.25 56.09
N PRO A 79 41.36 -21.52 56.42
CA PRO A 79 42.35 -20.72 57.19
C PRO A 79 43.83 -20.65 56.67
N SER A 80 44.60 -19.76 57.32
CA SER A 80 46.07 -19.65 57.62
C SER A 80 47.13 -19.68 56.48
N THR A 81 48.16 -18.81 56.44
CA THR A 81 49.24 -18.61 57.44
C THR A 81 50.09 -17.33 57.18
N GLN A 82 50.48 -16.64 58.27
CA GLN A 82 51.74 -15.91 58.62
C GLN A 82 52.31 -14.77 57.73
N GLU A 83 52.40 -13.52 58.25
CA GLU A 83 53.59 -12.82 58.85
C GLU A 83 54.61 -12.34 57.77
N GLU A 84 55.28 -11.19 57.76
CA GLU A 84 55.38 -9.96 58.57
C GLU A 84 56.23 -8.92 57.76
N SER A 85 55.92 -7.63 57.88
CA SER A 85 56.82 -6.44 57.92
C SER A 85 57.79 -5.99 56.78
N ARG A 86 57.80 -4.65 56.61
CA ARG A 86 58.92 -3.68 56.38
C ARG A 86 59.48 -3.35 54.97
N ASN A 87 59.18 -2.10 54.57
CA ASN A 87 60.03 -1.00 54.03
C ASN A 87 61.14 -1.23 52.95
N LYS A 88 60.91 -0.57 51.78
CA LYS A 88 61.77 0.06 50.71
C LYS A 88 63.30 0.22 50.93
N PRO A 89 64.13 0.57 49.89
CA PRO A 89 64.12 0.40 48.40
C PRO A 89 65.53 -0.07 47.87
N PRO A 90 66.03 0.35 46.69
CA PRO A 90 65.81 -0.15 45.33
C PRO A 90 67.01 -0.94 44.75
N SER A 91 66.80 -1.81 43.75
CA SER A 91 67.86 -2.11 42.76
C SER A 91 67.29 -2.69 41.46
N SER A 92 67.99 -2.34 40.39
CA SER A 92 67.75 -2.63 38.99
C SER A 92 68.03 -4.09 38.60
N SER A 93 67.19 -4.68 37.75
CA SER A 93 67.66 -5.46 36.58
C SER A 93 66.51 -5.82 35.63
N THR A 94 66.62 -5.27 34.42
CA THR A 94 66.45 -5.91 33.11
C THR A 94 65.36 -6.97 32.93
N HIS A 95 64.22 -6.57 32.34
CA HIS A 95 63.40 -7.49 31.55
C HIS A 95 63.06 -6.89 30.17
N THR A 96 63.34 -7.73 29.18
CA THR A 96 63.19 -7.62 27.74
C THR A 96 61.81 -7.08 27.36
N ARG A 97 61.78 -5.99 26.58
CA ARG A 97 60.56 -5.35 26.08
C ARG A 97 59.99 -6.18 24.93
N LEU A 98 59.04 -7.06 25.22
CA LEU A 98 58.18 -7.66 24.20
C LEU A 98 57.28 -6.55 23.63
N LEU A 99 57.34 -6.35 22.31
CA LEU A 99 56.46 -5.43 21.59
C LEU A 99 54.99 -5.85 21.77
N PRO A 100 54.05 -4.91 21.89
CA PRO A 100 52.65 -5.24 22.07
C PRO A 100 52.11 -5.95 20.83
N VAL A 101 51.52 -7.12 21.04
CA VAL A 101 50.72 -7.82 20.03
C VAL A 101 49.54 -6.91 19.69
N VAL A 102 49.61 -6.22 18.55
CA VAL A 102 48.49 -5.50 17.98
C VAL A 102 47.51 -6.54 17.44
N ASP A 103 46.33 -6.62 18.07
CA ASP A 103 45.22 -7.41 17.55
C ASP A 103 44.73 -6.77 16.24
N LEU A 104 45.08 -7.42 15.13
CA LEU A 104 44.77 -6.98 13.77
C LEU A 104 43.26 -6.87 13.52
N MET A 105 42.42 -7.52 14.35
CA MET A 105 40.96 -7.38 14.31
C MET A 105 40.46 -6.04 14.84
N SER A 106 41.24 -5.34 15.68
CA SER A 106 40.86 -4.01 16.20
C SER A 106 41.12 -2.86 15.22
N VAL A 107 41.96 -3.09 14.20
CA VAL A 107 42.32 -2.10 13.16
C VAL A 107 41.44 -2.25 11.90
N LEU A 108 40.79 -3.41 11.73
CA LEU A 108 39.92 -3.72 10.58
C LEU A 108 38.42 -3.49 10.85
N GLN A 109 38.02 -2.99 12.03
CA GLN A 109 36.62 -2.64 12.26
C GLN A 109 36.28 -1.31 11.56
N PRO A 110 35.26 -1.29 10.67
CA PRO A 110 34.69 -0.03 10.22
C PRO A 110 34.18 0.76 11.44
N PRO A 111 34.27 2.10 11.46
CA PRO A 111 33.68 2.88 12.53
C PRO A 111 32.19 2.52 12.68
N PRO A 112 31.64 2.51 13.92
CA PRO A 112 30.23 2.23 14.12
C PRO A 112 29.44 3.22 13.26
N SER A 113 28.67 2.67 12.32
CA SER A 113 27.77 3.46 11.49
C SER A 113 26.88 4.29 12.42
N PRO A 114 26.62 5.59 12.12
CA PRO A 114 25.77 6.39 12.96
C PRO A 114 24.45 5.64 13.13
N THR A 115 24.10 5.32 14.38
CA THR A 115 22.85 4.68 14.74
C THR A 115 21.73 5.53 14.15
N LYS A 116 21.18 5.09 13.01
CA LYS A 116 19.98 5.70 12.44
C LYS A 116 18.94 5.64 13.55
N LYS A 117 18.59 6.80 14.13
CA LYS A 117 17.52 6.89 15.13
C LYS A 117 16.34 6.13 14.54
N LYS A 118 15.90 5.03 15.17
CA LYS A 118 14.68 4.31 14.77
C LYS A 118 13.55 5.33 14.88
N LEU A 119 13.12 5.86 13.74
CA LEU A 119 12.06 6.86 13.68
C LEU A 119 10.77 6.18 14.15
N VAL A 120 10.27 6.58 15.32
CA VAL A 120 9.02 6.06 15.91
C VAL A 120 7.87 6.27 14.91
N GLN A 121 7.28 5.19 14.39
CA GLN A 121 6.13 5.29 13.48
C GLN A 121 4.88 5.76 14.23
N LEU A 122 4.08 6.63 13.61
CA LEU A 122 2.79 7.04 14.19
C LEU A 122 1.79 5.88 14.06
N PRO A 123 1.00 5.57 15.11
CA PRO A 123 -0.04 4.56 15.01
C PRO A 123 -1.11 5.00 13.99
N PRO A 124 -1.75 4.07 13.26
CA PRO A 124 -2.85 4.40 12.36
C PRO A 124 -4.01 5.08 13.12
N LEU A 125 -4.55 6.16 12.57
CA LEU A 125 -5.73 6.84 13.09
C LEU A 125 -6.99 6.25 12.46
N LEU A 126 -7.95 5.84 13.28
CA LEU A 126 -9.26 5.38 12.81
C LEU A 126 -10.19 6.59 12.61
N LEU A 127 -10.72 6.75 11.40
CA LEU A 127 -11.70 7.79 11.02
C LEU A 127 -13.06 7.12 10.88
N ILE A 128 -13.90 7.25 11.90
CA ILE A 128 -15.15 6.49 12.02
C ILE A 128 -16.31 7.21 11.31
N ASN A 129 -16.33 8.54 11.32
CA ASN A 129 -17.43 9.34 10.77
C ASN A 129 -16.98 10.15 9.53
N PRO A 130 -17.93 10.60 8.70
CA PRO A 130 -17.64 11.39 7.50
C PRO A 130 -16.84 12.66 7.74
N ASP A 131 -17.10 13.38 8.83
CA ASP A 131 -16.44 14.66 9.12
C ASP A 131 -14.95 14.46 9.40
N MET A 132 -14.60 13.46 10.22
CA MET A 132 -13.21 13.07 10.46
C MET A 132 -12.49 12.68 9.18
N VAL A 133 -13.17 12.01 8.24
CA VAL A 133 -12.58 11.67 6.93
C VAL A 133 -12.26 12.92 6.14
N ALA A 134 -13.20 13.86 6.03
CA ALA A 134 -13.04 15.10 5.29
C ALA A 134 -12.00 16.05 5.90
N GLU A 135 -11.89 16.08 7.23
CA GLU A 135 -10.92 16.92 7.95
C GLU A 135 -9.47 16.42 7.84
N ASN A 136 -9.28 15.10 7.76
CA ASN A 136 -7.95 14.49 7.83
C ASN A 136 -7.40 14.05 6.46
N THR A 137 -8.25 13.94 5.44
CA THR A 137 -7.88 13.38 4.14
C THR A 137 -8.58 14.12 3.00
N PRO A 138 -8.06 14.09 1.76
CA PRO A 138 -8.74 14.61 0.58
C PRO A 138 -9.86 13.65 0.11
N CYS A 139 -10.61 13.07 1.04
CA CYS A 139 -11.70 12.15 0.76
C CYS A 139 -12.99 12.62 1.44
N THR A 140 -14.13 12.31 0.85
CA THR A 140 -15.44 12.42 1.52
C THR A 140 -16.09 11.04 1.59
N LEU A 141 -16.73 10.74 2.72
CA LEU A 141 -17.40 9.46 2.95
C LEU A 141 -18.91 9.67 3.07
N HIS A 142 -19.68 8.94 2.28
CA HIS A 142 -21.12 8.79 2.44
C HIS A 142 -21.41 7.37 2.94
N LEU A 143 -22.09 7.22 4.07
CA LEU A 143 -22.30 5.90 4.69
C LEU A 143 -23.40 5.08 4.02
N SER A 144 -24.32 5.73 3.30
CA SER A 144 -25.39 5.08 2.54
C SER A 144 -25.75 5.97 1.34
N VAL A 145 -25.28 5.61 0.14
CA VAL A 145 -25.47 6.46 -1.04
C VAL A 145 -26.64 6.01 -1.93
N LEU A 146 -26.88 4.71 -2.05
CA LEU A 146 -27.94 4.15 -2.90
C LEU A 146 -29.21 3.85 -2.09
N PRO A 147 -30.39 3.82 -2.74
CA PRO A 147 -31.56 3.14 -2.18
C PRO A 147 -31.21 1.70 -1.76
N PRO A 148 -31.66 1.23 -0.57
CA PRO A 148 -31.28 -0.08 -0.04
C PRO A 148 -31.56 -1.28 -0.97
N GLU A 149 -32.69 -1.25 -1.69
CA GLU A 149 -33.04 -2.27 -2.69
C GLU A 149 -32.04 -2.31 -3.84
N LEU A 150 -31.67 -1.13 -4.37
CA LEU A 150 -30.67 -1.01 -5.43
C LEU A 150 -29.29 -1.48 -4.95
N ALA A 151 -28.89 -1.14 -3.72
CA ALA A 151 -27.63 -1.59 -3.14
C ALA A 151 -27.55 -3.12 -3.03
N CYS A 152 -28.64 -3.78 -2.61
CA CYS A 152 -28.73 -5.24 -2.56
C CYS A 152 -28.74 -5.86 -3.96
N LYS A 153 -29.58 -5.36 -4.88
CA LYS A 153 -29.64 -5.81 -6.28
C LYS A 153 -28.29 -5.73 -6.96
N LEU A 154 -27.58 -4.60 -6.80
CA LEU A 154 -26.24 -4.41 -7.34
C LEU A 154 -25.23 -5.35 -6.69
N PHE A 155 -25.29 -5.54 -5.37
CA PHE A 155 -24.43 -6.50 -4.68
C PHE A 155 -24.58 -7.91 -5.24
N TYR A 156 -25.80 -8.43 -5.37
CA TYR A 156 -26.04 -9.76 -5.94
C TYR A 156 -25.58 -9.86 -7.40
N THR A 157 -25.91 -8.86 -8.21
CA THR A 157 -25.49 -8.79 -9.62
C THR A 157 -23.97 -8.90 -9.75
N MET A 158 -23.23 -8.18 -8.91
CA MET A 158 -21.77 -8.17 -8.96
C MET A 158 -21.13 -9.39 -8.31
N ILE A 159 -21.77 -10.02 -7.33
CA ILE A 159 -21.36 -11.33 -6.81
C ILE A 159 -21.54 -12.42 -7.86
N ALA A 160 -22.64 -12.40 -8.61
CA ALA A 160 -22.84 -13.31 -9.72
C ALA A 160 -21.78 -13.09 -10.81
N ALA A 161 -21.53 -11.82 -11.19
CA ALA A 161 -20.50 -11.46 -12.15
C ALA A 161 -19.09 -11.85 -11.67
N SER A 162 -18.78 -11.74 -10.38
CA SER A 162 -17.42 -11.99 -9.86
C SER A 162 -16.97 -13.44 -9.97
N ARG A 163 -17.88 -14.37 -10.27
CA ARG A 163 -17.55 -15.78 -10.54
C ARG A 163 -16.69 -15.96 -11.79
N SER A 164 -16.79 -15.05 -12.77
CA SER A 164 -15.98 -15.08 -13.99
C SER A 164 -14.74 -14.18 -13.95
N TRP A 165 -14.55 -13.42 -12.87
CA TRP A 165 -13.44 -12.47 -12.76
C TRP A 165 -12.10 -13.16 -12.54
N SER A 166 -11.04 -12.58 -13.09
CA SER A 166 -9.67 -13.08 -12.98
C SER A 166 -8.93 -12.47 -11.79
N ARG A 167 -7.84 -13.13 -11.37
CA ARG A 167 -6.83 -12.54 -10.50
C ARG A 167 -5.69 -12.00 -11.36
N ASN A 168 -5.35 -10.73 -11.19
CA ASN A 168 -4.30 -10.10 -12.00
C ASN A 168 -2.93 -10.65 -11.65
N LYS A 169 -2.08 -10.87 -12.67
CA LYS A 169 -0.70 -11.33 -12.50
C LYS A 169 0.28 -10.27 -12.96
N TRP A 170 1.39 -10.11 -12.24
CA TRP A 170 2.47 -9.18 -12.62
C TRP A 170 3.83 -9.70 -12.19
N TRP A 171 4.90 -9.15 -12.78
CA TRP A 171 6.27 -9.46 -12.39
C TRP A 171 6.71 -8.61 -11.20
N LEU A 172 7.24 -9.27 -10.19
CA LEU A 172 7.87 -8.66 -9.02
C LEU A 172 9.12 -9.47 -8.66
N PHE A 173 10.30 -8.84 -8.77
CA PHE A 173 11.61 -9.47 -8.53
C PHE A 173 11.80 -10.79 -9.28
N ASP A 174 11.63 -10.75 -10.61
CA ASP A 174 11.79 -11.90 -11.51
C ASP A 174 10.90 -13.10 -11.16
N ARG A 175 9.78 -12.86 -10.45
CA ARG A 175 8.72 -13.82 -10.19
C ARG A 175 7.37 -13.26 -10.59
N VAL A 176 6.52 -14.10 -11.15
CA VAL A 176 5.12 -13.76 -11.40
C VAL A 176 4.35 -13.90 -10.09
N VAL A 177 3.80 -12.80 -9.60
CA VAL A 177 2.92 -12.75 -8.45
C VAL A 177 1.48 -12.53 -8.91
N GLU A 178 0.51 -12.98 -8.12
CA GLU A 178 -0.92 -12.93 -8.41
C GLU A 178 -1.66 -12.12 -7.35
N SER A 179 -2.66 -11.36 -7.78
CA SER A 179 -3.51 -10.58 -6.90
C SER A 179 -4.31 -11.49 -5.97
N PRO A 180 -4.33 -11.20 -4.67
CA PRO A 180 -5.12 -11.98 -3.73
C PRO A 180 -6.62 -11.66 -3.83
N HIS A 181 -7.08 -10.73 -4.67
CA HIS A 181 -8.50 -10.49 -4.94
C HIS A 181 -8.84 -10.68 -6.42
N ARG A 182 -10.13 -10.91 -6.72
CA ARG A 182 -10.65 -10.98 -8.09
C ARG A 182 -11.02 -9.60 -8.60
N THR A 183 -10.83 -9.34 -9.89
CA THR A 183 -11.09 -8.03 -10.49
C THR A 183 -11.62 -8.14 -11.91
N SER A 184 -12.40 -7.15 -12.31
CA SER A 184 -12.88 -6.96 -13.68
C SER A 184 -13.03 -5.48 -13.98
N PHE A 185 -12.80 -5.12 -15.25
CA PHE A 185 -13.04 -3.79 -15.76
C PHE A 185 -14.33 -3.72 -16.54
N PHE A 186 -15.01 -2.59 -16.40
CA PHE A 186 -16.25 -2.27 -17.07
C PHE A 186 -16.09 -0.94 -17.80
N ALA A 187 -16.73 -0.82 -18.96
CA ALA A 187 -16.84 0.42 -19.71
C ALA A 187 -18.31 0.73 -19.95
N ARG A 188 -18.69 2.00 -19.85
CA ARG A 188 -20.05 2.45 -20.14
C ARG A 188 -20.27 2.43 -21.66
N GLU A 189 -21.47 2.04 -22.10
CA GLU A 189 -21.79 2.07 -23.53
C GLU A 189 -21.70 3.49 -24.09
N GLY A 190 -21.25 3.63 -25.33
CA GLY A 190 -21.07 4.94 -25.96
C GLY A 190 -19.84 5.74 -25.50
N SER A 191 -18.95 5.14 -24.69
CA SER A 191 -17.69 5.78 -24.24
C SER A 191 -16.60 5.88 -25.31
N GLY A 192 -16.86 5.41 -26.54
CA GLY A 192 -16.01 5.64 -27.71
C GLY A 192 -14.57 5.14 -27.53
N PRO A 193 -13.53 5.95 -27.85
CA PRO A 193 -12.11 5.57 -27.69
C PRO A 193 -11.71 5.17 -26.26
N MET A 194 -12.53 5.49 -25.25
CA MET A 194 -12.27 5.08 -23.86
C MET A 194 -12.52 3.59 -23.62
N GLN A 195 -13.33 2.94 -24.46
CA GLN A 195 -13.50 1.49 -24.43
C GLN A 195 -12.20 0.79 -24.88
N GLU A 196 -11.51 1.35 -25.88
CA GLU A 196 -10.16 0.90 -26.27
C GLU A 196 -9.16 1.17 -25.13
N ALA A 197 -9.19 2.35 -24.51
CA ALA A 197 -8.34 2.68 -23.36
C ALA A 197 -8.51 1.69 -22.19
N ALA A 198 -9.76 1.30 -21.91
CA ALA A 198 -10.08 0.30 -20.91
C ALA A 198 -9.62 -1.12 -21.31
N GLN A 199 -9.66 -1.46 -22.61
CA GLN A 199 -9.10 -2.70 -23.15
C GLN A 199 -7.56 -2.76 -23.09
N HIS A 200 -6.92 -1.59 -23.12
CA HIS A 200 -5.46 -1.46 -23.13
C HIS A 200 -4.80 -1.60 -21.74
N TRP A 201 -5.55 -1.73 -20.63
CA TRP A 201 -4.94 -1.37 -19.35
C TRP A 201 -5.35 -2.12 -18.08
N TYR A 202 -4.79 -3.32 -17.95
CA TYR A 202 -4.11 -3.67 -16.71
C TYR A 202 -2.73 -4.28 -17.02
N ASN A 203 -1.67 -3.68 -16.47
CA ASN A 203 -0.28 -4.03 -16.74
C ASN A 203 0.15 -3.95 -18.22
N GLY A 204 -0.56 -3.17 -19.06
CA GLY A 204 -0.29 -2.94 -20.49
C GLY A 204 -0.18 -4.20 -21.37
N ARG A 205 -0.97 -5.22 -21.04
CA ARG A 205 -1.33 -6.31 -21.97
C ARG A 205 -2.71 -6.00 -22.56
N MET A 206 -2.91 -6.32 -23.84
CA MET A 206 -4.25 -6.30 -24.42
C MET A 206 -5.10 -7.37 -23.73
N THR A 207 -6.20 -6.94 -23.11
CA THR A 207 -7.21 -7.87 -22.58
C THR A 207 -8.40 -7.94 -23.54
N ASP A 208 -9.32 -8.85 -23.27
CA ASP A 208 -10.62 -8.83 -23.92
C ASP A 208 -11.31 -7.48 -23.66
N PRO A 209 -12.20 -7.04 -24.58
CA PRO A 209 -12.97 -5.82 -24.38
C PRO A 209 -13.68 -5.83 -23.02
N PRO A 210 -13.68 -4.71 -22.29
CA PRO A 210 -14.36 -4.63 -21.01
C PRO A 210 -15.86 -4.85 -21.19
N SER A 211 -16.49 -5.51 -20.21
CA SER A 211 -17.93 -5.69 -20.21
C SER A 211 -18.65 -4.35 -20.04
N ALA A 212 -19.85 -4.24 -20.62
CA ALA A 212 -20.73 -3.10 -20.38
C ALA A 212 -21.18 -3.03 -18.92
N PHE A 213 -21.60 -1.85 -18.46
CA PHE A 213 -22.17 -1.68 -17.13
C PHE A 213 -23.47 -2.51 -17.03
N PRO A 214 -23.58 -3.43 -16.05
CA PRO A 214 -24.87 -4.05 -15.77
C PRO A 214 -25.92 -3.00 -15.41
N PHE A 215 -27.19 -3.27 -15.69
CA PHE A 215 -28.27 -2.29 -15.46
C PHE A 215 -28.27 -1.69 -14.04
N ALA A 216 -28.12 -2.52 -12.99
CA ALA A 216 -28.06 -2.04 -11.61
C ALA A 216 -26.82 -1.16 -11.33
N MET A 217 -25.72 -1.39 -12.06
CA MET A 217 -24.49 -0.59 -11.93
C MET A 217 -24.65 0.76 -12.64
N GLU A 218 -25.36 0.80 -13.76
CA GLU A 218 -25.73 2.03 -14.46
C GLU A 218 -26.64 2.91 -13.58
N GLU A 219 -27.72 2.34 -13.01
CA GLU A 219 -28.61 3.04 -12.06
C GLU A 219 -27.82 3.62 -10.87
N ALA A 220 -26.87 2.86 -10.32
CA ALA A 220 -26.02 3.33 -9.24
C ALA A 220 -25.05 4.42 -9.70
N CYS A 221 -24.51 4.31 -10.92
CA CYS A 221 -23.58 5.26 -11.50
C CYS A 221 -24.22 6.66 -11.63
N GLU A 222 -25.48 6.75 -12.07
CA GLU A 222 -26.20 8.03 -12.17
C GLU A 222 -26.34 8.74 -10.82
N ILE A 223 -26.62 7.99 -9.75
CA ILE A 223 -26.70 8.52 -8.39
C ILE A 223 -25.31 8.98 -7.92
N VAL A 224 -24.28 8.16 -8.15
CA VAL A 224 -22.90 8.49 -7.79
C VAL A 224 -22.41 9.74 -8.52
N GLU A 225 -22.68 9.87 -9.82
CA GLU A 225 -22.33 11.07 -10.60
C GLU A 225 -22.97 12.32 -10.01
N ARG A 226 -24.25 12.26 -9.63
CA ARG A 226 -24.94 13.40 -9.00
C ARG A 226 -24.25 13.80 -7.70
N VAL A 227 -24.00 12.84 -6.81
CA VAL A 227 -23.35 13.09 -5.51
C VAL A 227 -21.93 13.62 -5.68
N VAL A 228 -21.15 13.04 -6.59
CA VAL A 228 -19.77 13.51 -6.88
C VAL A 228 -19.79 14.95 -7.39
N ASN A 229 -20.63 15.27 -8.38
CA ASN A 229 -20.71 16.62 -8.92
C ASN A 229 -21.22 17.64 -7.89
N GLU A 230 -22.12 17.25 -6.98
CA GLU A 230 -22.51 18.10 -5.84
C GLU A 230 -21.36 18.37 -4.89
N GLN A 231 -20.51 17.38 -4.58
CA GLN A 231 -19.32 17.60 -3.77
C GLN A 231 -18.30 18.49 -4.48
N LEU A 232 -18.11 18.32 -5.80
CA LEU A 232 -17.19 19.14 -6.59
C LEU A 232 -17.61 20.61 -6.64
N LYS A 233 -18.91 20.92 -6.55
CA LYS A 233 -19.42 22.31 -6.50
C LYS A 233 -19.11 23.02 -5.17
N ARG A 234 -18.81 22.28 -4.10
CA ARG A 234 -18.57 22.84 -2.75
C ARG A 234 -17.13 23.34 -2.53
N ARG A 235 -16.23 23.09 -3.49
CA ARG A 235 -14.82 23.47 -3.38
C ARG A 235 -14.31 24.12 -4.65
N GLN A 236 -13.21 24.84 -4.52
CA GLN A 236 -12.44 25.26 -5.68
C GLN A 236 -11.73 24.05 -6.30
N ARG A 237 -11.77 23.95 -7.63
CA ARG A 237 -11.02 22.92 -8.37
C ARG A 237 -9.55 23.33 -8.53
N PHE A 238 -8.67 22.34 -8.57
CA PHE A 238 -7.25 22.59 -8.85
C PHE A 238 -7.06 23.02 -10.31
N PRO A 239 -6.02 23.81 -10.65
CA PRO A 239 -5.84 24.32 -12.01
C PRO A 239 -5.78 23.25 -13.12
N LEU A 240 -5.26 22.04 -12.82
CA LEU A 240 -5.17 20.94 -13.80
C LEU A 240 -6.31 19.92 -13.67
N GLU A 241 -7.19 20.10 -12.69
CA GLU A 241 -8.36 19.25 -12.51
C GLU A 241 -9.35 19.47 -13.66
N TRP A 242 -10.02 18.39 -14.10
CA TRP A 242 -11.06 18.50 -15.12
C TRP A 242 -12.14 19.50 -14.70
N GLY A 243 -12.61 20.33 -15.63
CA GLY A 243 -13.62 21.37 -15.36
C GLY A 243 -13.14 22.52 -14.48
N ALA A 244 -11.83 22.70 -14.27
CA ALA A 244 -11.30 23.92 -13.69
C ALA A 244 -11.43 25.09 -14.69
N GLY A 245 -12.18 26.13 -14.32
CA GLY A 245 -12.36 27.32 -15.16
C GLY A 245 -13.52 27.26 -16.16
N ASP A 246 -14.20 26.12 -16.29
CA ASP A 246 -15.39 25.92 -17.14
C ASP A 246 -16.59 25.53 -16.26
N THR A 247 -17.74 26.19 -16.45
CA THR A 247 -18.97 25.92 -15.71
C THR A 247 -19.63 24.59 -16.08
N ASP A 248 -19.28 23.99 -17.23
CA ASP A 248 -19.94 22.79 -17.77
C ASP A 248 -19.12 21.49 -17.64
N GLY A 249 -17.91 21.55 -17.08
CA GLY A 249 -17.01 20.41 -16.89
C GLY A 249 -17.46 19.42 -15.81
N ALA A 250 -18.59 18.74 -16.01
CA ALA A 250 -19.12 17.71 -15.11
C ALA A 250 -18.22 16.47 -15.09
N TRP A 251 -18.05 15.88 -13.91
CA TRP A 251 -17.44 14.57 -13.77
C TRP A 251 -18.45 13.51 -14.19
N ARG A 252 -18.07 12.62 -15.10
CA ARG A 252 -18.93 11.54 -15.62
C ARG A 252 -18.16 10.24 -15.59
N ALA A 253 -18.66 9.23 -14.91
CA ALA A 253 -18.01 7.93 -14.93
C ALA A 253 -18.25 7.27 -16.30
N ASN A 254 -17.15 6.91 -16.97
CA ASN A 254 -17.18 6.20 -18.25
C ASN A 254 -16.53 4.82 -18.17
N VAL A 255 -15.78 4.55 -17.10
CA VAL A 255 -15.20 3.24 -16.81
C VAL A 255 -15.27 2.96 -15.32
N ALA A 256 -15.17 1.69 -14.96
CA ALA A 256 -15.13 1.27 -13.58
C ALA A 256 -14.27 0.02 -13.39
N ALA A 257 -13.46 0.04 -12.34
CA ALA A 257 -12.72 -1.14 -11.88
C ALA A 257 -13.50 -1.76 -10.71
N SER A 258 -13.91 -3.01 -10.86
CA SER A 258 -14.62 -3.73 -9.82
C SER A 258 -13.74 -4.80 -9.20
N ASN A 259 -13.74 -4.89 -7.88
CA ASN A 259 -12.92 -5.83 -7.11
C ASN A 259 -13.80 -6.62 -6.15
N CYS A 260 -13.58 -7.93 -6.07
CA CYS A 260 -14.24 -8.83 -5.14
C CYS A 260 -13.20 -9.35 -4.15
N TYR A 261 -13.43 -9.04 -2.87
CA TYR A 261 -12.63 -9.51 -1.74
C TYR A 261 -13.43 -10.52 -0.94
N GLU A 262 -13.06 -11.79 -1.01
CA GLU A 262 -13.73 -12.89 -0.32
C GLU A 262 -13.00 -13.25 0.97
N GLY A 263 -13.69 -13.14 2.10
CA GLY A 263 -13.08 -13.41 3.40
C GLY A 263 -12.09 -12.33 3.83
N SER A 264 -11.32 -12.63 4.88
CA SER A 264 -10.52 -11.62 5.58
C SER A 264 -9.10 -11.46 5.03
N LYS A 265 -8.62 -12.43 4.24
CA LYS A 265 -7.24 -12.48 3.75
C LYS A 265 -7.05 -11.75 2.42
N GLU A 266 -8.08 -11.70 1.58
CA GLU A 266 -8.00 -10.99 0.30
C GLU A 266 -7.82 -9.49 0.53
N SER A 267 -6.88 -8.89 -0.20
CA SER A 267 -6.35 -7.56 0.08
C SER A 267 -5.83 -6.86 -1.18
N VAL A 268 -5.50 -5.58 -1.05
CA VAL A 268 -4.69 -4.85 -2.04
C VAL A 268 -3.71 -3.98 -1.28
N GLY A 269 -2.42 -4.06 -1.62
CA GLY A 269 -1.37 -3.29 -0.95
C GLY A 269 -1.44 -1.78 -1.23
N PHE A 270 -0.59 -1.00 -0.58
CA PHE A 270 -0.54 0.46 -0.76
C PHE A 270 -0.17 0.85 -2.19
N HIS A 271 -1.08 1.51 -2.88
CA HIS A 271 -0.91 2.00 -4.24
C HIS A 271 -1.61 3.35 -4.44
N SER A 272 -1.35 3.97 -5.58
CA SER A 272 -2.15 5.08 -6.10
C SER A 272 -2.69 4.63 -7.45
N ASP A 273 -3.88 5.10 -7.80
CA ASP A 273 -4.51 4.79 -9.08
C ASP A 273 -3.65 5.32 -10.22
N GLN A 274 -3.62 4.57 -11.32
CA GLN A 274 -2.81 4.94 -12.46
C GLN A 274 -3.43 6.13 -13.21
N LEU A 275 -2.68 7.23 -13.25
CA LEU A 275 -3.18 8.53 -13.75
C LEU A 275 -3.24 8.65 -15.27
N THR A 276 -2.81 7.63 -16.03
CA THR A 276 -2.53 7.77 -17.47
C THR A 276 -3.72 8.29 -18.27
N TYR A 277 -4.91 7.74 -18.02
CA TYR A 277 -6.16 8.15 -18.66
C TYR A 277 -7.04 9.03 -17.78
N LEU A 278 -6.79 9.03 -16.47
CA LEU A 278 -7.46 9.89 -15.50
C LEU A 278 -6.98 11.35 -15.57
N GLY A 279 -5.74 11.55 -16.03
CA GLY A 279 -5.05 12.83 -16.02
C GLY A 279 -4.67 13.30 -14.61
N PRO A 280 -4.12 14.53 -14.51
CA PRO A 280 -3.82 15.22 -13.26
C PRO A 280 -5.06 15.42 -12.38
N TYR A 281 -4.86 15.34 -11.06
CA TYR A 281 -5.88 15.66 -10.05
C TYR A 281 -7.23 15.00 -10.29
N PRO A 282 -7.29 13.68 -10.52
CA PRO A 282 -8.56 13.04 -10.81
C PRO A 282 -9.44 12.94 -9.56
N THR A 283 -10.75 13.01 -9.79
CA THR A 283 -11.74 12.58 -8.81
C THR A 283 -12.14 11.14 -9.11
N ILE A 284 -12.16 10.29 -8.07
CA ILE A 284 -12.47 8.87 -8.18
C ILE A 284 -13.52 8.51 -7.12
N ALA A 285 -14.53 7.76 -7.51
CA ALA A 285 -15.65 7.41 -6.65
C ALA A 285 -15.68 5.90 -6.39
N SER A 286 -15.47 5.48 -5.14
CA SER A 286 -15.37 4.07 -4.76
C SER A 286 -16.56 3.65 -3.91
N LEU A 287 -17.48 2.91 -4.51
CA LEU A 287 -18.65 2.33 -3.86
C LEU A 287 -18.29 0.97 -3.25
N SER A 288 -18.63 0.77 -1.97
CA SER A 288 -18.41 -0.49 -1.25
C SER A 288 -19.73 -1.17 -0.94
N LEU A 289 -19.85 -2.44 -1.28
CA LEU A 289 -21.03 -3.27 -1.06
C LEU A 289 -20.62 -4.58 -0.39
N GLY A 290 -21.37 -4.99 0.63
CA GLY A 290 -21.20 -6.28 1.28
C GLY A 290 -20.45 -6.17 2.60
N THR A 291 -19.57 -7.13 2.88
CA THR A 291 -18.81 -7.17 4.13
C THR A 291 -17.96 -5.91 4.32
N GLN A 292 -18.05 -5.33 5.51
CA GLN A 292 -17.23 -4.18 5.89
C GLN A 292 -15.75 -4.54 5.85
N ARG A 293 -14.95 -3.67 5.24
CA ARG A 293 -13.48 -3.75 5.26
C ARG A 293 -12.88 -2.40 5.61
N ILE A 294 -11.64 -2.43 6.09
CA ILE A 294 -10.88 -1.19 6.32
C ILE A 294 -10.27 -0.72 5.00
N PHE A 295 -10.47 0.55 4.68
CA PHE A 295 -9.71 1.27 3.67
C PHE A 295 -8.65 2.11 4.35
N SER A 296 -7.39 1.87 4.02
CA SER A 296 -6.25 2.50 4.68
C SER A 296 -5.55 3.46 3.73
N LEU A 297 -5.46 4.73 4.11
CA LEU A 297 -4.76 5.81 3.41
C LEU A 297 -3.47 6.13 4.15
N ARG A 298 -2.33 6.07 3.48
CA ARG A 298 -1.02 6.45 4.01
C ARG A 298 -0.51 7.69 3.29
N GLU A 299 -0.24 8.74 4.05
CA GLU A 299 0.34 9.97 3.53
C GLU A 299 1.74 9.70 2.95
N VAL A 300 2.05 10.34 1.82
CA VAL A 300 3.40 10.39 1.25
C VAL A 300 4.01 11.75 1.61
N ILE A 301 5.03 11.73 2.47
CA ILE A 301 5.74 12.92 2.94
C ILE A 301 6.72 13.42 1.86
N PRO A 302 6.72 14.73 1.54
CA PRO A 302 7.73 15.35 0.69
C PRO A 302 9.16 15.10 1.17
N ALA A 303 10.12 15.04 0.26
CA ALA A 303 11.51 14.69 0.57
C ALA A 303 12.19 15.67 1.53
N ASP A 304 11.85 16.95 1.44
CA ASP A 304 12.30 18.05 2.28
C ASP A 304 11.68 18.02 3.69
N GLU A 305 10.48 17.45 3.85
CA GLU A 305 9.78 17.36 5.13
C GLU A 305 10.02 16.05 5.89
N VAL A 306 10.75 15.08 5.32
CA VAL A 306 10.95 13.73 5.93
C VAL A 306 11.58 13.80 7.32
N ASN A 307 12.38 14.83 7.59
CA ASN A 307 13.03 15.01 8.88
C ASN A 307 12.13 15.68 9.92
N ASP A 308 11.10 16.41 9.48
CA ASP A 308 10.25 17.25 10.34
C ASP A 308 8.89 16.63 10.62
N ARG A 309 8.36 15.85 9.67
CA ARG A 309 7.04 15.22 9.74
C ARG A 309 7.11 13.73 9.47
N LYS A 310 6.11 13.01 9.98
CA LYS A 310 5.97 11.57 9.82
C LYS A 310 4.71 11.26 9.06
N ALA A 311 4.80 10.32 8.12
CA ALA A 311 3.65 9.80 7.41
C ALA A 311 2.64 9.23 8.42
N ARG A 312 1.41 9.73 8.37
CA ARG A 312 0.30 9.15 9.13
C ARG A 312 -0.48 8.19 8.23
N THR A 313 -0.95 7.10 8.84
CA THR A 313 -1.91 6.19 8.23
C THR A 313 -3.30 6.46 8.80
N PHE A 314 -4.31 6.51 7.95
CA PHE A 314 -5.70 6.74 8.27
C PHE A 314 -6.51 5.52 7.85
N ASN A 315 -7.24 4.92 8.77
CA ASN A 315 -8.09 3.76 8.51
C ASN A 315 -9.55 4.21 8.52
N ILE A 316 -10.28 3.86 7.47
CA ILE A 316 -11.69 4.22 7.27
C ILE A 316 -12.48 2.91 7.13
N PRO A 317 -13.37 2.57 8.08
CA PRO A 317 -14.29 1.45 7.91
C PRO A 317 -15.27 1.74 6.77
N LEU A 318 -15.37 0.83 5.80
CA LEU A 318 -16.27 0.96 4.67
C LEU A 318 -17.41 -0.07 4.79
N PRO A 319 -18.56 0.29 5.42
CA PRO A 319 -19.72 -0.58 5.50
C PRO A 319 -20.39 -0.77 4.13
N HIS A 320 -21.35 -1.69 4.06
CA HIS A 320 -22.21 -1.85 2.88
C HIS A 320 -22.87 -0.52 2.50
N ASN A 321 -22.94 -0.25 1.20
CA ASN A 321 -23.53 0.96 0.59
C ASN A 321 -22.78 2.27 0.89
N SER A 322 -21.54 2.18 1.37
CA SER A 322 -20.71 3.36 1.57
C SER A 322 -20.01 3.80 0.27
N LEU A 323 -19.95 5.11 0.05
CA LEU A 323 -19.23 5.73 -1.06
C LEU A 323 -18.10 6.58 -0.52
N THR A 324 -16.87 6.27 -0.92
CA THR A 324 -15.71 7.13 -0.70
C THR A 324 -15.38 7.87 -1.98
N ILE A 325 -15.46 9.19 -1.97
CA ILE A 325 -15.01 10.04 -3.07
C ILE A 325 -13.59 10.50 -2.74
N MET A 326 -12.62 10.02 -3.51
CA MET A 326 -11.25 10.49 -3.47
C MET A 326 -11.16 11.73 -4.36
N HIS A 327 -10.99 12.90 -3.76
CA HIS A 327 -10.89 14.18 -4.48
C HIS A 327 -9.51 14.37 -5.10
N ALA A 328 -9.40 15.41 -5.92
CA ALA A 328 -8.12 15.94 -6.39
C ALA A 328 -7.12 16.05 -5.23
N SER A 329 -5.85 15.71 -5.52
CA SER A 329 -4.71 15.56 -4.60
C SER A 329 -4.63 14.22 -3.86
N CYS A 330 -5.68 13.39 -3.85
CA CYS A 330 -5.63 12.10 -3.15
C CYS A 330 -4.58 11.17 -3.76
N GLN A 331 -4.52 11.04 -5.09
CA GLN A 331 -3.57 10.15 -5.76
C GLN A 331 -2.14 10.69 -5.76
N GLU A 332 -1.99 12.01 -5.63
CA GLU A 332 -0.72 12.73 -5.59
C GLU A 332 -0.11 12.72 -4.18
N ARG A 333 -0.95 12.64 -3.13
CA ARG A 333 -0.53 12.81 -1.73
C ARG A 333 -0.64 11.55 -0.88
N PHE A 334 -1.47 10.60 -1.27
CA PHE A 334 -1.71 9.40 -0.49
C PHE A 334 -1.53 8.15 -1.34
N LYS A 335 -1.13 7.08 -0.67
CA LYS A 335 -1.33 5.71 -1.15
C LYS A 335 -2.46 5.09 -0.36
N HIS A 336 -3.23 4.22 -0.99
CA HIS A 336 -4.34 3.55 -0.35
C HIS A 336 -4.27 2.02 -0.49
N SER A 337 -4.90 1.30 0.44
CA SER A 337 -4.90 -0.16 0.51
C SER A 337 -6.20 -0.70 1.13
N ILE A 338 -6.48 -1.98 0.88
CA ILE A 338 -7.42 -2.79 1.67
C ILE A 338 -6.59 -3.88 2.35
N PRO A 339 -6.17 -3.70 3.62
CA PRO A 339 -5.32 -4.67 4.29
C PRO A 339 -6.08 -5.97 4.63
N PRO A 340 -5.37 -7.11 4.77
CA PRO A 340 -5.93 -8.30 5.41
C PRO A 340 -6.39 -7.99 6.83
N GLN A 341 -7.42 -8.68 7.29
CA GLN A 341 -7.95 -8.56 8.65
C GLN A 341 -7.94 -9.93 9.34
N GLN A 342 -7.72 -9.94 10.65
CA GLN A 342 -7.78 -11.19 11.43
C GLN A 342 -9.20 -11.77 11.44
N ALA A 343 -10.19 -10.90 11.58
CA ALA A 343 -11.61 -11.23 11.55
C ALA A 343 -12.39 -10.18 10.76
N ILE A 344 -13.52 -10.60 10.20
CA ILE A 344 -14.51 -9.74 9.55
C ILE A 344 -15.90 -10.23 9.94
N ASP A 345 -16.86 -9.31 9.98
CA ASP A 345 -18.26 -9.67 10.19
C ASP A 345 -18.90 -10.17 8.88
N LEU A 346 -19.86 -11.07 9.00
CA LEU A 346 -20.66 -11.48 7.84
C LEU A 346 -21.70 -10.39 7.53
N PHE A 347 -21.77 -9.98 6.28
CA PHE A 347 -22.81 -9.08 5.80
C PHE A 347 -24.10 -9.88 5.57
N ARG A 348 -25.22 -9.39 6.11
CA ARG A 348 -26.55 -9.91 5.82
C ARG A 348 -27.33 -8.87 5.01
N PRO A 349 -27.67 -9.15 3.75
CA PRO A 349 -28.47 -8.24 2.91
C PRO A 349 -29.82 -7.90 3.56
N ALA A 350 -30.30 -6.67 3.35
CA ALA A 350 -31.61 -6.26 3.85
C ALA A 350 -32.78 -6.78 2.98
N PHE A 351 -32.50 -7.05 1.70
CA PHE A 351 -33.48 -7.53 0.73
C PHE A 351 -32.99 -8.85 0.10
N PRO A 352 -33.89 -9.79 -0.20
CA PRO A 352 -33.54 -11.01 -0.91
C PRO A 352 -33.20 -10.71 -2.38
N GLU A 353 -32.45 -11.62 -3.03
CA GLU A 353 -32.08 -11.48 -4.45
C GLU A 353 -33.30 -11.51 -5.37
N THR A 354 -34.28 -12.35 -5.04
CA THR A 354 -35.58 -12.43 -5.71
C THR A 354 -36.70 -12.49 -4.68
N PRO A 355 -37.92 -12.01 -4.99
CA PRO A 355 -39.05 -12.08 -4.08
C PRO A 355 -39.30 -13.53 -3.62
N GLY A 356 -39.27 -13.76 -2.30
CA GLY A 356 -39.47 -15.07 -1.69
C GLY A 356 -38.22 -15.95 -1.56
N ALA A 357 -37.05 -15.49 -2.01
CA ALA A 357 -35.79 -16.21 -1.75
C ALA A 357 -35.27 -15.97 -0.32
N ASP A 358 -34.51 -16.94 0.20
CA ASP A 358 -33.87 -16.82 1.50
C ASP A 358 -32.70 -15.82 1.48
N ILE A 359 -32.59 -15.00 2.53
CA ILE A 359 -31.48 -14.07 2.71
C ILE A 359 -30.26 -14.83 3.25
N GLN A 360 -29.24 -14.96 2.42
CA GLN A 360 -27.96 -15.56 2.79
C GLN A 360 -26.95 -14.50 3.22
N SER A 361 -26.26 -14.76 4.33
CA SER A 361 -25.12 -13.96 4.74
C SER A 361 -23.93 -14.18 3.80
N SER A 362 -23.12 -13.15 3.60
CA SER A 362 -21.93 -13.18 2.76
C SER A 362 -20.71 -12.68 3.53
N ASN A 363 -19.55 -13.25 3.23
CA ASN A 363 -18.24 -12.77 3.67
C ASN A 363 -17.52 -11.94 2.60
N CYS A 364 -18.21 -11.63 1.49
CA CYS A 364 -17.63 -10.95 0.34
C CYS A 364 -17.86 -9.44 0.42
N ARG A 365 -16.84 -8.69 0.05
CA ARG A 365 -16.94 -7.26 -0.28
C ARG A 365 -16.78 -7.09 -1.79
N ILE A 366 -17.78 -6.50 -2.42
CA ILE A 366 -17.67 -5.92 -3.75
C ILE A 366 -17.29 -4.45 -3.61
N ASN A 367 -16.34 -4.02 -4.41
CA ASN A 367 -15.97 -2.62 -4.56
C ASN A 367 -16.08 -2.23 -6.02
N ILE A 368 -16.76 -1.15 -6.32
CA ILE A 368 -16.87 -0.58 -7.66
C ILE A 368 -16.21 0.80 -7.63
N THR A 369 -15.09 0.95 -8.32
CA THR A 369 -14.35 2.21 -8.41
C THR A 369 -14.64 2.86 -9.75
N PHE A 370 -15.62 3.75 -9.75
CA PHE A 370 -16.01 4.57 -10.88
C PHE A 370 -14.95 5.64 -11.17
N ARG A 371 -14.61 5.78 -12.45
CA ARG A 371 -13.52 6.61 -12.94
C ARG A 371 -14.01 7.39 -14.16
N PHE A 372 -13.48 8.59 -14.29
CA PHE A 372 -13.65 9.41 -15.49
C PHE A 372 -12.32 9.45 -16.25
N TYR A 373 -12.23 8.70 -17.34
CA TYR A 373 -11.13 8.84 -18.30
C TYR A 373 -11.37 10.08 -19.14
N ARG A 374 -10.42 11.00 -19.11
CA ARG A 374 -10.59 12.32 -19.71
C ARG A 374 -10.37 12.27 -21.23
N PRO A 375 -11.19 12.95 -22.04
CA PRO A 375 -11.00 13.04 -23.49
C PRO A 375 -9.63 13.55 -23.93
N ASP A 376 -8.99 14.42 -23.15
CA ASP A 376 -7.65 14.95 -23.42
C ASP A 376 -6.50 14.02 -22.99
N PHE A 377 -6.82 12.82 -22.49
CA PHE A 377 -5.88 11.75 -22.11
C PHE A 377 -6.22 10.43 -22.80
N THR A 378 -6.54 10.46 -24.10
CA THR A 378 -6.79 9.23 -24.88
C THR A 378 -5.51 8.43 -25.17
N PRO A 379 -5.65 7.13 -25.50
CA PRO A 379 -4.51 6.30 -25.92
C PRO A 379 -3.73 6.85 -27.11
N SER A 380 -4.41 7.50 -28.07
CA SER A 380 -3.79 8.10 -29.26
C SER A 380 -2.87 9.28 -28.92
N CYS A 381 -3.21 10.06 -27.90
CA CYS A 381 -2.42 11.19 -27.41
C CYS A 381 -1.38 10.79 -26.36
N THR A 382 -1.30 9.52 -25.98
CA THR A 382 -0.36 9.05 -24.95
C THR A 382 1.04 8.87 -25.57
N PRO A 383 2.09 9.54 -25.04
CA PRO A 383 3.44 9.39 -25.57
C PRO A 383 3.91 7.94 -25.49
N ARG A 384 4.62 7.47 -26.52
CA ARG A 384 5.26 6.14 -26.52
C ARG A 384 6.71 6.25 -26.07
N CYS A 385 7.17 5.23 -25.35
CA CYS A 385 8.56 5.16 -24.93
C CYS A 385 9.44 4.53 -26.03
N LYS A 386 10.75 4.45 -25.80
CA LYS A 386 11.69 3.81 -26.74
C LYS A 386 11.46 2.29 -26.93
N CYS A 387 10.63 1.66 -26.11
CA CYS A 387 10.22 0.26 -26.28
C CYS A 387 8.99 0.11 -27.19
N GLY A 388 8.45 1.20 -27.73
CA GLY A 388 7.26 1.18 -28.60
C GLY A 388 5.92 1.08 -27.86
N ILE A 389 5.91 0.93 -26.54
CA ILE A 389 4.69 0.87 -25.73
C ILE A 389 4.26 2.26 -25.22
N PRO A 390 2.96 2.47 -24.94
CA PRO A 390 2.49 3.67 -24.25
C PRO A 390 3.20 3.89 -22.90
N THR A 391 3.50 5.15 -22.59
CA THR A 391 4.05 5.55 -21.30
C THR A 391 2.95 5.67 -20.25
N ILE A 392 3.37 5.73 -18.98
CA ILE A 392 2.47 5.90 -17.85
C ILE A 392 2.68 7.27 -17.21
N LEU A 393 1.58 7.94 -16.88
CA LEU A 393 1.62 9.20 -16.15
C LEU A 393 1.81 8.94 -14.65
N ARG A 394 2.75 9.65 -14.03
CA ARG A 394 2.98 9.62 -12.57
C ARG A 394 3.10 11.04 -12.01
N PRO A 395 2.58 11.27 -10.79
CA PRO A 395 2.76 12.55 -10.09
C PRO A 395 4.09 12.58 -9.33
N ASP A 396 4.64 13.79 -9.15
CA ASP A 396 5.75 14.05 -8.25
C ASP A 396 5.30 14.03 -6.80
N MET A 397 5.28 12.85 -6.18
CA MET A 397 4.85 12.74 -4.79
C MET A 397 5.90 13.26 -3.78
N LYS A 398 7.17 13.44 -4.19
CA LYS A 398 8.29 13.72 -3.27
C LYS A 398 8.87 15.12 -3.40
N ASN A 399 8.94 15.72 -4.59
CA ASN A 399 9.51 17.06 -4.78
C ASN A 399 8.42 18.10 -5.06
N ARG A 400 7.51 18.27 -4.09
CA ARG A 400 6.40 19.23 -4.14
C ARG A 400 6.86 20.53 -3.46
N SER A 401 7.48 21.44 -4.21
CA SER A 401 8.17 22.62 -3.66
C SER A 401 7.25 23.76 -3.17
N ASP A 402 6.02 23.86 -3.69
CA ASP A 402 5.23 25.10 -3.50
C ASP A 402 3.77 24.89 -3.09
N GLY A 403 3.31 23.64 -2.94
CA GLY A 403 1.92 23.30 -2.59
C GLY A 403 0.83 23.76 -3.59
N LYS A 404 1.19 24.53 -4.63
CA LYS A 404 0.28 25.18 -5.59
C LYS A 404 0.10 24.41 -6.91
N SER A 405 1.10 23.65 -7.35
CA SER A 405 1.00 22.83 -8.57
C SER A 405 1.92 21.61 -8.49
N ASP A 406 1.33 20.43 -8.46
CA ASP A 406 2.06 19.17 -8.57
C ASP A 406 2.53 18.96 -10.02
N ARG A 407 3.74 18.44 -10.18
CA ARG A 407 4.31 18.09 -11.48
C ARG A 407 3.98 16.65 -11.83
N TYR A 408 3.88 16.37 -13.11
CA TYR A 408 3.61 15.03 -13.63
C TYR A 408 4.65 14.69 -14.69
N TRP A 409 4.96 13.40 -14.84
CA TRP A 409 5.83 12.93 -15.90
C TRP A 409 5.33 11.62 -16.50
N TRP A 410 5.59 11.50 -17.79
CA TRP A 410 5.50 10.26 -18.54
C TRP A 410 6.70 9.39 -18.22
N SER A 411 6.49 8.09 -17.99
CA SER A 411 7.56 7.13 -17.73
C SER A 411 7.34 5.81 -18.45
N CYS A 412 8.44 5.13 -18.81
CA CYS A 412 8.37 3.78 -19.36
C CYS A 412 7.86 2.78 -18.31
N TYR A 413 6.97 1.87 -18.74
CA TYR A 413 6.43 0.81 -17.90
C TYR A 413 6.72 -0.61 -18.42
N ALA A 414 7.59 -0.72 -19.42
CA ALA A 414 7.94 -2.00 -20.03
C ALA A 414 8.53 -2.99 -19.02
N GLY A 415 9.22 -2.50 -17.98
CA GLY A 415 9.81 -3.37 -16.95
C GLY A 415 8.78 -4.21 -16.17
N ALA A 416 7.54 -3.74 -16.05
CA ALA A 416 6.48 -4.53 -15.40
C ALA A 416 5.98 -5.70 -16.28
N GLN A 417 6.24 -5.62 -17.59
CA GLN A 417 5.80 -6.60 -18.60
C GLN A 417 6.94 -7.51 -19.07
N ASN A 418 8.15 -6.96 -19.15
CA ASN A 418 9.31 -7.53 -19.82
C ASN A 418 10.44 -7.83 -18.84
N ASP A 419 10.16 -8.61 -17.78
CA ASP A 419 11.23 -9.17 -16.93
C ASP A 419 12.15 -8.08 -16.34
N GLY A 420 11.55 -6.99 -15.85
CA GLY A 420 12.28 -5.84 -15.31
C GLY A 420 12.98 -4.94 -16.34
N LYS A 421 13.01 -5.31 -17.63
CA LYS A 421 13.71 -4.58 -18.69
C LYS A 421 12.86 -3.44 -19.26
N GLY A 422 13.36 -2.21 -19.14
CA GLY A 422 12.74 -1.02 -19.72
C GLY A 422 13.76 0.00 -20.21
N CYS A 423 13.33 0.94 -21.05
CA CYS A 423 14.23 1.91 -21.70
C CYS A 423 14.56 3.17 -20.88
N LYS A 424 14.16 3.22 -19.59
CA LYS A 424 14.35 4.37 -18.68
C LYS A 424 13.83 5.71 -19.23
N PHE A 425 12.95 5.69 -20.23
CA PHE A 425 12.35 6.89 -20.78
C PHE A 425 11.55 7.62 -19.70
N TRP A 426 11.76 8.93 -19.62
CA TRP A 426 10.91 9.84 -18.86
C TRP A 426 10.80 11.19 -19.59
N LYS A 427 9.68 11.89 -19.40
CA LYS A 427 9.41 13.22 -19.96
C LYS A 427 8.46 13.96 -19.01
N VAL A 428 8.76 15.21 -18.64
CA VAL A 428 7.80 16.05 -17.90
C VAL A 428 6.56 16.28 -18.78
N MET A 429 5.38 16.07 -18.21
CA MET A 429 4.13 16.34 -18.90
C MET A 429 3.92 17.85 -18.98
N ASP A 430 3.65 18.33 -20.19
CA ASP A 430 3.30 19.73 -20.44
C ASP A 430 1.91 19.77 -21.07
N MET A 431 0.92 20.29 -20.33
CA MET A 431 -0.46 20.34 -20.79
C MET A 431 -0.59 21.15 -22.10
N LYS A 432 0.05 22.32 -22.18
CA LYS A 432 -0.09 23.23 -23.31
C LYS A 432 0.64 22.70 -24.55
N ALA A 433 1.89 22.26 -24.38
CA ALA A 433 2.68 21.73 -25.50
C ALA A 433 2.14 20.39 -26.03
N GLU A 434 1.42 19.62 -25.20
CA GLU A 434 0.75 18.38 -25.61
C GLU A 434 -0.71 18.61 -26.04
N GLY A 435 -1.17 19.87 -26.11
CA GLY A 435 -2.51 20.24 -26.58
C GLY A 435 -3.65 19.80 -25.66
N ARG A 436 -3.40 19.52 -24.38
CA ARG A 436 -4.37 19.03 -23.38
C ARG A 436 -5.06 20.18 -22.65
N GLY A 437 -6.28 19.95 -22.14
CA GLY A 437 -7.05 20.93 -21.36
C GLY A 437 -8.44 21.21 -21.92
N SER A 438 -9.05 22.32 -21.47
CA SER A 438 -10.39 22.76 -21.88
C SER A 438 -10.51 23.05 -23.38
N ASP A 439 -9.41 23.45 -24.01
CA ASP A 439 -9.35 23.76 -25.45
C ASP A 439 -9.06 22.52 -26.32
N PHE A 440 -9.11 21.31 -25.72
CA PHE A 440 -8.93 20.06 -26.44
C PHE A 440 -10.13 19.82 -27.37
N HIS A 441 -9.99 20.20 -28.62
CA HIS A 441 -10.89 19.79 -29.70
C HIS A 441 -10.37 18.48 -30.30
N SER A 442 -11.16 17.42 -30.13
CA SER A 442 -10.93 16.07 -30.68
C SER A 442 -10.90 16.06 -32.20
#